data_AF-A0A7Y8SPZ5-F1
#
_entry.id   AF-A0A7Y8SPZ5-F1
#
_cell.length_a   1.000
_cell.length_b   1.000
_cell.length_c   1.000
_cell.angle_alpha   90.00
_cell.angle_beta   90.00
_cell.angle_gamma   90.00
#
_symmetry.space_group_name_H-M   'P 1'
#
loop_
_entity.id
_entity.type
_entity.pdbx_description
1 polymer ?
#
loop_
_entity_poly.entity_id
_entity_poly.type
_entity_poly.pdbx_seq_one_letter_code
_entity_poly.pdbx_strand_id
1 'polypeptide(L)'
;LVAETAALAPQAQCIGFKLFPEHGEQLLAFVCTAPEIAVVTLERADRLAQWASLQIALRTGAWVHTMGEVGDTRVRFEPARFAAWCERLDTDARRIERLLWRKRRCHVLYEDLTGEPEARAAALARVVDTIGAGPAPLRMPTIRRQDCRPARERFSNPEAVDAALADPALRLLMRPAPRPGR
;
A
#
# COMPACT_ATOMS: atom_id res chain seq x y z
N LEU A 1 -17.91 17.36 8.60
CA LEU A 1 -16.95 16.24 8.50
C LEU A 1 -16.70 15.51 9.82
N VAL A 2 -15.84 15.97 10.76
CA VAL A 2 -15.56 15.18 12.00
C VAL A 2 -16.83 14.95 12.85
N ALA A 3 -17.69 15.96 12.99
CA ALA A 3 -18.95 15.85 13.74
C ALA A 3 -19.97 14.88 13.09
N GLU A 4 -20.02 14.80 11.76
CA GLU A 4 -20.94 13.90 11.04
C GLU A 4 -20.45 12.45 11.07
N THR A 5 -19.13 12.22 11.04
CA THR A 5 -18.56 10.87 11.15
C THR A 5 -18.70 10.30 12.56
N ALA A 6 -18.60 11.13 13.60
CA ALA A 6 -18.86 10.73 14.98
C ALA A 6 -20.32 10.30 15.20
N ALA A 7 -21.27 10.93 14.51
CA ALA A 7 -22.69 10.55 14.57
C ALA A 7 -22.97 9.16 13.96
N LEU A 8 -22.17 8.71 12.98
CA LEU A 8 -22.32 7.40 12.34
C LEU A 8 -21.74 6.24 13.15
N ALA A 9 -20.85 6.53 14.10
CA ALA A 9 -20.23 5.54 14.97
C ALA A 9 -19.91 6.15 16.34
N PRO A 10 -20.92 6.38 17.20
CA PRO A 10 -20.75 7.04 18.52
C PRO A 10 -19.81 6.28 19.47
N GLN A 11 -19.59 4.99 19.22
CA GLN A 11 -18.65 4.12 19.93
C GLN A 11 -17.23 4.13 19.35
N ALA A 12 -16.96 4.87 18.28
CA ALA A 12 -15.65 4.93 17.65
C ALA A 12 -14.65 5.66 18.54
N GLN A 13 -13.56 4.99 18.89
CA GLN A 13 -12.46 5.58 19.66
C GLN A 13 -11.54 6.46 18.79
N CYS A 14 -11.49 6.18 17.48
CA CYS A 14 -10.64 6.87 16.53
C CYS A 14 -11.34 6.98 15.18
N ILE A 15 -10.98 8.02 14.42
CA ILE A 15 -11.35 8.17 13.00
C ILE A 15 -10.07 8.12 12.17
N GLY A 16 -10.07 7.29 11.13
CA GLY A 16 -8.94 7.12 10.23
C GLY A 16 -9.27 7.55 8.81
N PHE A 17 -8.23 7.86 8.04
CA PHE A 17 -8.32 8.12 6.61
C PHE A 17 -7.08 7.55 5.91
N LYS A 18 -7.15 7.40 4.59
CA LYS A 18 -6.00 7.02 3.76
C LYS A 18 -5.43 8.26 3.09
N LEU A 19 -4.12 8.39 3.11
CA LEU A 19 -3.40 9.48 2.47
C LEU A 19 -2.33 8.88 1.54
N PHE A 20 -2.33 9.31 0.30
CA PHE A 20 -1.32 8.95 -0.69
C PHE A 20 -0.45 10.17 -0.99
N PRO A 21 0.83 9.99 -1.39
CA PRO A 21 1.70 11.10 -1.79
C PRO A 21 1.05 12.04 -2.82
N GLU A 22 0.26 11.49 -3.74
CA GLU A 22 -0.42 12.23 -4.81
C GLU A 22 -1.52 13.18 -4.33
N HIS A 23 -1.97 13.09 -3.07
CA HIS A 23 -2.97 14.01 -2.51
C HIS A 23 -2.41 15.41 -2.19
N GLY A 24 -1.09 15.61 -2.28
CA GLY A 24 -0.46 16.93 -2.20
C GLY A 24 0.52 17.09 -1.04
N GLU A 25 1.57 17.87 -1.32
CA GLU A 25 2.70 18.13 -0.44
C GLU A 25 2.31 18.69 0.93
N GLN A 26 1.47 19.73 0.91
CA GLN A 26 1.09 20.46 2.12
C GLN A 26 0.26 19.58 3.06
N LEU A 27 -0.66 18.79 2.51
CA LEU A 27 -1.48 17.87 3.29
C LEU A 27 -0.64 16.74 3.89
N LEU A 28 0.28 16.17 3.10
CA LEU A 28 1.21 15.15 3.59
C LEU A 28 2.09 15.69 4.72
N ALA A 29 2.66 16.89 4.55
CA ALA A 29 3.46 17.53 5.58
C ALA A 29 2.64 17.76 6.85
N PHE A 30 1.46 18.37 6.73
CA PHE A 30 0.55 18.62 7.85
C PHE A 30 0.25 17.35 8.65
N VAL A 31 -0.20 16.29 7.98
CA VAL A 31 -0.55 15.02 8.62
C VAL A 31 0.68 14.35 9.25
N CYS A 32 1.83 14.38 8.57
CA CYS A 32 3.05 13.78 9.07
C CYS A 32 3.67 14.54 10.24
N THR A 33 3.41 15.85 10.42
CA THR A 33 4.00 16.64 11.52
C THR A 33 3.05 16.90 12.68
N ALA A 34 1.73 16.79 12.50
CA ALA A 34 0.73 17.00 13.55
C ALA A 34 0.86 15.96 14.68
N PRO A 35 1.22 16.31 15.94
CA PRO A 35 1.51 15.34 17.00
C PRO A 35 0.32 14.47 17.41
N GLU A 36 -0.91 14.97 17.24
CA GLU A 36 -2.16 14.31 17.60
C GLU A 36 -2.61 13.23 16.60
N ILE A 37 -2.03 13.20 15.39
CA ILE A 37 -2.41 12.23 14.37
C ILE A 37 -1.46 11.04 14.42
N ALA A 38 -1.94 9.86 14.83
CA ALA A 38 -1.17 8.63 14.68
C ALA A 38 -0.95 8.28 13.19
N VAL A 39 0.26 7.84 12.83
CA VAL A 39 0.59 7.50 11.44
C VAL A 39 0.94 6.02 11.32
N VAL A 40 0.28 5.35 10.37
CA VAL A 40 0.60 3.99 9.93
C VAL A 40 1.08 4.06 8.49
N THR A 41 2.30 3.58 8.24
CA THR A 41 2.82 3.49 6.87
C THR A 41 2.64 2.07 6.34
N LEU A 42 1.93 1.94 5.22
CA LEU A 42 1.70 0.68 4.52
C LEU A 42 2.55 0.63 3.25
N GLU A 43 3.35 -0.41 3.09
CA GLU A 43 4.12 -0.68 1.87
C GLU A 43 3.81 -2.07 1.34
N ARG A 44 4.05 -2.31 0.05
CA ARG A 44 4.00 -3.63 -0.56
C ARG A 44 5.40 -3.97 -1.06
N ALA A 45 5.96 -5.08 -0.57
CA ALA A 45 7.33 -5.45 -0.91
C ALA A 45 7.47 -5.86 -2.39
N ASP A 46 6.46 -6.55 -2.93
CA ASP A 46 6.45 -6.96 -4.33
C ASP A 46 5.99 -5.81 -5.25
N ARG A 47 6.97 -5.00 -5.70
CA ARG A 47 6.76 -3.87 -6.62
C ARG A 47 6.17 -4.28 -7.96
N LEU A 48 6.54 -5.45 -8.50
CA LEU A 48 6.00 -5.92 -9.78
C LEU A 48 4.51 -6.24 -9.64
N ALA A 49 4.13 -6.93 -8.57
CA ALA A 49 2.74 -7.27 -8.31
C ALA A 49 1.91 -6.03 -7.91
N GLN A 50 2.53 -5.03 -7.27
CA GLN A 50 1.91 -3.73 -7.02
C GLN A 50 1.67 -2.96 -8.33
N TRP A 51 2.66 -2.90 -9.21
CA TRP A 51 2.55 -2.28 -10.54
C TRP A 51 1.46 -2.95 -11.38
N ALA A 52 1.47 -4.29 -11.47
CA ALA A 52 0.43 -5.02 -12.19
C ALA A 52 -0.97 -4.67 -11.68
N SER A 53 -1.16 -4.66 -10.35
CA SER A 53 -2.44 -4.26 -9.74
C SER A 53 -2.85 -2.83 -10.10
N LEU A 54 -1.91 -1.87 -10.09
CA LEU A 54 -2.16 -0.49 -10.48
C LEU A 54 -2.56 -0.39 -11.95
N GLN A 55 -1.81 -1.04 -12.86
CA GLN A 55 -2.10 -0.99 -14.29
C GLN A 55 -3.45 -1.64 -14.62
N ILE A 56 -3.80 -2.74 -13.95
CA ILE A 56 -5.12 -3.36 -14.11
C ILE A 56 -6.22 -2.40 -13.66
N ALA A 57 -6.10 -1.80 -12.47
CA ALA A 57 -7.10 -0.87 -11.96
C ALA A 57 -7.26 0.38 -12.85
N LEU A 58 -6.15 0.93 -13.37
CA LEU A 58 -6.18 2.05 -14.31
C LEU A 58 -6.87 1.66 -15.63
N ARG A 59 -6.66 0.43 -16.11
CA ARG A 59 -7.28 -0.07 -17.34
C ARG A 59 -8.76 -0.38 -17.16
N THR A 60 -9.16 -0.98 -16.05
CA THR A 60 -10.55 -1.42 -15.81
C THR A 60 -11.42 -0.34 -15.17
N GLY A 61 -10.82 0.74 -14.66
CA GLY A 61 -11.53 1.77 -13.88
C GLY A 61 -12.03 1.28 -12.52
N ALA A 62 -11.69 0.04 -12.12
CA ALA A 62 -12.17 -0.59 -10.91
C ALA A 62 -11.00 -1.03 -10.03
N TRP A 63 -10.97 -0.54 -8.79
CA TRP A 63 -10.01 -0.96 -7.76
C TRP A 63 -10.45 -2.22 -6.99
N VAL A 64 -11.76 -2.51 -6.99
CA VAL A 64 -12.39 -3.69 -6.39
C VAL A 64 -13.48 -4.18 -7.34
N HIS A 65 -13.52 -5.48 -7.66
CA HIS A 65 -14.65 -6.09 -8.37
C HIS A 65 -15.54 -6.82 -7.38
N THR A 66 -16.83 -6.49 -7.38
CA THR A 66 -17.88 -7.20 -6.65
C THR A 66 -18.70 -7.96 -7.70
N MET A 67 -18.31 -9.21 -7.98
CA MET A 67 -18.91 -10.15 -8.95
C MET A 67 -19.15 -9.68 -10.41
N GLY A 68 -18.58 -10.42 -11.36
CA GLY A 68 -18.81 -10.27 -12.81
C GLY A 68 -17.68 -10.93 -13.61
N GLU A 69 -17.97 -11.44 -14.80
CA GLU A 69 -17.03 -12.20 -15.64
C GLU A 69 -15.69 -11.45 -15.82
N VAL A 70 -14.61 -12.11 -15.39
CA VAL A 70 -13.25 -11.59 -15.50
C VAL A 70 -12.82 -11.74 -16.97
N GLY A 71 -13.04 -10.70 -17.78
CA GLY A 71 -12.39 -10.58 -19.08
C GLY A 71 -10.86 -10.61 -18.95
N ASP A 72 -10.13 -10.70 -20.08
CA ASP A 72 -8.66 -10.70 -20.04
C ASP A 72 -8.12 -9.36 -19.51
N THR A 73 -7.85 -9.34 -18.21
CA THR A 73 -7.32 -8.19 -17.47
C THR A 73 -5.80 -8.06 -17.60
N ARG A 74 -5.11 -8.90 -18.39
CA ARG A 74 -3.66 -8.80 -18.53
C ARG A 74 -3.24 -7.45 -19.08
N VAL A 75 -2.19 -6.85 -18.52
CA VAL A 75 -1.65 -5.56 -18.93
C VAL A 75 -0.33 -5.72 -19.67
N ARG A 76 0.03 -4.77 -20.54
CA ARG A 76 1.36 -4.80 -21.16
C ARG A 76 2.40 -4.29 -20.16
N PHE A 77 3.49 -5.02 -19.98
CA PHE A 77 4.64 -4.58 -19.20
C PHE A 77 5.51 -3.62 -20.02
N GLU A 78 5.84 -2.47 -19.44
CA GLU A 78 6.65 -1.41 -20.05
C GLU A 78 7.83 -1.09 -19.12
N PRO A 79 9.04 -1.63 -19.38
CA PRO A 79 10.16 -1.56 -18.44
C PRO A 79 10.53 -0.13 -18.01
N ALA A 80 10.58 0.81 -18.95
CA ALA A 80 10.93 2.21 -18.67
C ALA A 80 9.90 2.89 -17.75
N ARG A 81 8.59 2.65 -17.97
CA ARG A 81 7.54 3.19 -17.10
C ARG A 81 7.57 2.56 -15.71
N PHE A 82 7.85 1.26 -15.64
CA PHE A 82 8.00 0.55 -14.37
C PHE A 82 9.20 1.06 -13.57
N ALA A 83 10.34 1.30 -14.22
CA ALA A 83 11.54 1.87 -13.59
C ALA A 83 11.26 3.25 -13.00
N ALA A 84 10.71 4.17 -13.81
CA ALA A 84 10.33 5.52 -13.36
C ALA A 84 9.32 5.49 -12.20
N TRP A 85 8.38 4.53 -12.22
CA TRP A 85 7.44 4.34 -11.12
C TRP A 85 8.12 3.85 -9.84
N CYS A 86 9.08 2.93 -9.92
CA CYS A 86 9.86 2.48 -8.76
C CYS A 86 10.68 3.63 -8.15
N GLU A 87 11.34 4.44 -8.98
CA GLU A 87 12.08 5.63 -8.53
C GLU A 87 11.18 6.66 -7.83
N ARG A 88 9.96 6.83 -8.34
CA ARG A 88 8.94 7.67 -7.71
C ARG A 88 8.57 7.13 -6.33
N LEU A 89 8.30 5.83 -6.21
CA LEU A 89 8.02 5.21 -4.91
C LEU A 89 9.14 5.41 -3.91
N ASP A 90 10.41 5.28 -4.32
CA ASP A 90 11.56 5.52 -3.43
C ASP A 90 11.70 6.99 -3.04
N THR A 91 11.37 7.90 -3.94
CA THR A 91 11.36 9.34 -3.66
C THR A 91 10.28 9.69 -2.64
N ASP A 92 9.08 9.16 -2.83
CA ASP A 92 7.95 9.35 -1.92
C ASP A 92 8.23 8.71 -0.55
N ALA A 93 8.77 7.49 -0.53
CA ALA A 93 9.14 6.80 0.70
C ALA A 93 10.18 7.59 1.50
N ARG A 94 11.29 8.02 0.88
CA ARG A 94 12.32 8.84 1.55
C ARG A 94 11.76 10.16 2.07
N ARG A 95 10.85 10.77 1.32
CA ARG A 95 10.17 12.00 1.73
C ARG A 95 9.30 11.79 2.96
N ILE A 96 8.45 10.75 2.96
CA ILE A 96 7.59 10.39 4.08
C ILE A 96 8.45 10.06 5.32
N GLU A 97 9.51 9.28 5.15
CA GLU A 97 10.44 8.93 6.23
C GLU A 97 11.08 10.18 6.85
N ARG A 98 11.49 11.16 6.03
CA ARG A 98 11.98 12.46 6.53
C ARG A 98 10.93 13.23 7.32
N LEU A 99 9.67 13.26 6.86
CA LEU A 99 8.60 13.97 7.59
C LEU A 99 8.26 13.29 8.92
N LEU A 100 8.40 11.97 8.99
CA LEU A 100 8.00 11.17 10.14
C LEU A 100 9.13 10.90 11.16
N TRP A 101 10.30 11.52 11.00
CA TRP A 101 11.50 11.14 11.75
C TRP A 101 11.37 11.21 13.28
N ARG A 102 10.59 12.17 13.82
CA ARG A 102 10.30 12.28 15.28
C ARG A 102 8.98 11.66 15.70
N LYS A 103 8.22 11.09 14.77
CA LYS A 103 6.82 10.74 15.00
C LYS A 103 6.67 9.32 15.51
N ARG A 104 5.81 9.10 16.50
CA ARG A 104 5.32 7.74 16.81
C ARG A 104 4.52 7.25 15.60
N ARG A 105 4.94 6.11 15.06
CA ARG A 105 4.33 5.46 13.90
C ARG A 105 4.61 3.97 13.95
N CYS A 106 3.84 3.22 13.19
CA CYS A 106 4.23 1.86 12.80
C CYS A 106 4.36 1.75 11.29
N HIS A 107 5.15 0.76 10.91
CA HIS A 107 5.26 0.31 9.54
C HIS A 107 4.69 -1.10 9.43
N VAL A 108 3.92 -1.32 8.36
CA VAL A 108 3.28 -2.60 8.07
C VAL A 108 3.51 -2.91 6.59
N LEU A 109 3.89 -4.15 6.32
CA LEU A 109 3.90 -4.68 4.97
C LEU A 109 2.50 -5.20 4.62
N TYR A 110 2.11 -5.01 3.38
CA TYR A 110 0.88 -5.57 2.83
C TYR A 110 0.87 -7.11 2.96
N GLU A 111 2.02 -7.72 2.77
CA GLU A 111 2.25 -9.15 2.92
C GLU A 111 1.97 -9.62 4.35
N ASP A 112 2.31 -8.83 5.39
CA ASP A 112 1.96 -9.16 6.77
C ASP A 112 0.45 -9.22 6.98
N LEU A 113 -0.30 -8.32 6.34
CA LEU A 113 -1.76 -8.24 6.49
C LEU A 113 -2.52 -9.30 5.70
N THR A 114 -1.90 -9.84 4.65
CA THR A 114 -2.53 -10.81 3.74
C THR A 114 -1.97 -12.22 3.85
N GLY A 115 -0.87 -12.40 4.57
CA GLY A 115 -0.23 -13.67 4.81
C GLY A 115 -0.83 -14.44 5.99
N GLU A 116 0.03 -15.19 6.67
CA GLU A 116 -0.36 -16.12 7.74
C GLU A 116 -1.10 -15.42 8.89
N PRO A 117 -2.06 -16.11 9.54
CA PRO A 117 -2.87 -15.53 10.61
C PRO A 117 -2.06 -14.87 11.73
N GLU A 118 -0.92 -15.44 12.09
CA GLU A 118 -0.03 -14.97 13.16
C GLU A 118 0.67 -13.66 12.79
N ALA A 119 1.28 -13.59 11.58
CA ALA A 119 1.91 -12.38 11.06
C ALA A 119 0.88 -11.24 10.95
N ARG A 120 -0.33 -11.58 10.47
CA ARG A 120 -1.45 -10.65 10.38
C ARG A 120 -1.88 -10.14 11.75
N ALA A 121 -2.06 -11.02 12.73
CA ALA A 121 -2.41 -10.63 14.10
C ALA A 121 -1.34 -9.70 14.71
N ALA A 122 -0.06 -10.03 14.53
CA ALA A 122 1.05 -9.19 15.01
C ALA A 122 1.07 -7.81 14.34
N ALA A 123 0.86 -7.73 13.02
CA ALA A 123 0.79 -6.45 12.30
C ALA A 123 -0.39 -5.59 12.77
N LEU A 124 -1.56 -6.20 12.94
CA LEU A 124 -2.76 -5.52 13.43
C LEU A 124 -2.59 -5.04 14.87
N ALA A 125 -1.95 -5.82 15.74
CA ALA A 125 -1.65 -5.40 17.10
C ALA A 125 -0.76 -4.15 17.13
N ARG A 126 0.28 -4.08 16.26
CA ARG A 126 1.12 -2.87 16.12
C ARG A 126 0.32 -1.65 15.65
N VAL A 127 -0.63 -1.86 14.73
CA VAL A 127 -1.53 -0.80 14.25
C VAL A 127 -2.40 -0.28 15.39
N VAL A 128 -3.08 -1.17 16.11
CA VAL A 128 -3.97 -0.83 17.24
C VAL A 128 -3.21 -0.09 18.34
N ASP A 129 -2.03 -0.58 18.72
CA ASP A 129 -1.16 0.11 19.69
C ASP A 129 -0.77 1.51 19.21
N THR A 130 -0.37 1.65 17.95
CA THR A 130 0.08 2.94 17.39
C THR A 130 -1.04 3.98 17.38
N ILE A 131 -2.27 3.58 17.06
CA ILE A 131 -3.42 4.49 17.06
C ILE A 131 -4.00 4.71 18.47
N GLY A 132 -3.53 3.98 19.48
CA GLY A 132 -4.03 4.09 20.85
C GLY A 132 -5.45 3.58 21.06
N ALA A 133 -5.93 2.70 20.17
CA ALA A 133 -7.24 2.08 20.32
C ALA A 133 -7.17 0.88 21.29
N GLY A 134 -8.27 0.63 22.00
CA GLY A 134 -8.41 -0.59 22.80
C GLY A 134 -8.57 -1.84 21.91
N PRO A 135 -8.35 -3.04 22.47
CA PRO A 135 -8.58 -4.29 21.75
C PRO A 135 -10.05 -4.39 21.33
N ALA A 136 -10.29 -4.55 20.04
CA ALA A 136 -11.62 -4.72 19.48
C ALA A 136 -11.60 -5.80 18.39
N PRO A 137 -12.67 -6.59 18.23
CA PRO A 137 -12.76 -7.56 17.16
C PRO A 137 -12.77 -6.85 15.81
N LEU A 138 -11.85 -7.24 14.94
CA LEU A 138 -11.77 -6.69 13.58
C LEU A 138 -12.90 -7.25 12.73
N ARG A 139 -13.73 -6.35 12.20
CA ARG A 139 -14.74 -6.68 11.20
C ARG A 139 -14.20 -6.33 9.83
N MET A 140 -13.69 -7.33 9.13
CA MET A 140 -13.26 -7.18 7.75
C MET A 140 -14.44 -7.48 6.82
N PRO A 141 -14.82 -6.58 5.91
CA PRO A 141 -15.70 -6.97 4.82
C PRO A 141 -15.00 -8.05 3.99
N THR A 142 -15.78 -9.01 3.47
CA THR A 142 -15.26 -10.06 2.56
C THR A 142 -14.83 -9.42 1.24
N ILE A 143 -13.62 -8.89 1.18
CA ILE A 143 -13.03 -8.33 -0.04
C ILE A 143 -12.38 -9.48 -0.80
N ARG A 144 -12.92 -9.87 -1.95
CA ARG A 144 -12.23 -10.76 -2.88
C ARG A 144 -11.24 -9.97 -3.72
N ARG A 145 -10.01 -10.46 -3.78
CA ARG A 145 -8.95 -9.88 -4.62
C ARG A 145 -9.34 -10.03 -6.10
N GLN A 146 -9.17 -8.95 -6.87
CA GLN A 146 -9.53 -8.93 -8.30
C GLN A 146 -8.72 -9.93 -9.13
N ASP A 147 -7.45 -10.14 -8.76
CA ASP A 147 -6.56 -11.04 -9.47
C ASP A 147 -5.57 -11.71 -8.51
N CYS A 148 -5.74 -13.03 -8.36
CA CYS A 148 -4.89 -13.89 -7.54
C CYS A 148 -3.75 -14.54 -8.34
N ARG A 149 -3.66 -14.32 -9.65
CA ARG A 149 -2.57 -14.87 -10.47
C ARG A 149 -1.22 -14.37 -9.96
N PRO A 150 -0.14 -15.15 -10.10
CA PRO A 150 1.23 -14.67 -9.94
C PRO A 150 1.47 -13.40 -10.75
N ALA A 151 2.30 -12.49 -10.24
CA ALA A 151 2.50 -11.17 -10.84
C ALA A 151 2.84 -11.23 -12.34
N ARG A 152 3.71 -12.18 -12.72
CA ARG A 152 4.16 -12.42 -14.10
C ARG A 152 3.01 -12.77 -15.06
N GLU A 153 2.03 -13.55 -14.60
CA GLU A 153 0.90 -14.00 -15.40
C GLU A 153 -0.16 -12.90 -15.64
N ARG A 154 -0.01 -11.77 -14.94
CA ARG A 154 -0.86 -10.59 -15.12
C ARG A 154 -0.43 -9.74 -16.31
N PHE A 155 0.67 -10.10 -16.98
CA PHE A 155 1.19 -9.39 -18.14
C PHE A 155 0.92 -10.15 -19.43
N SER A 156 0.63 -9.41 -20.51
CA SER A 156 0.43 -9.99 -21.84
C SER A 156 1.74 -10.32 -22.57
N ASN A 157 2.87 -9.81 -22.08
CA ASN A 157 4.24 -9.99 -22.59
C ASN A 157 5.19 -10.41 -21.46
N PRO A 158 5.04 -11.62 -20.89
CA PRO A 158 5.82 -12.07 -19.73
C PRO A 158 7.33 -12.14 -19.99
N GLU A 159 7.77 -12.29 -21.24
CA GLU A 159 9.18 -12.25 -21.63
C GLU A 159 9.83 -10.88 -21.36
N ALA A 160 9.09 -9.78 -21.47
CA ALA A 160 9.59 -8.45 -21.13
C ALA A 160 9.77 -8.29 -19.62
N VAL A 161 8.94 -8.98 -18.82
CA VAL A 161 9.10 -9.07 -17.37
C VAL A 161 10.37 -9.85 -17.03
N ASP A 162 10.59 -10.99 -17.70
CA ASP A 162 11.79 -11.81 -17.46
C ASP A 162 13.09 -11.05 -17.80
N ALA A 163 13.11 -10.36 -18.94
CA ALA A 163 14.24 -9.51 -19.32
C ALA A 163 14.50 -8.41 -18.28
N ALA A 164 13.44 -7.77 -17.77
CA ALA A 164 13.53 -6.79 -16.68
C ALA A 164 14.04 -7.39 -15.36
N LEU A 165 13.61 -8.60 -15.01
CA LEU A 165 14.09 -9.31 -13.82
C LEU A 165 15.54 -9.79 -13.95
N ALA A 166 16.07 -9.91 -15.17
CA ALA A 166 17.46 -10.22 -15.43
C ALA A 166 18.36 -8.96 -15.36
N ASP A 167 17.82 -7.77 -15.59
CA ASP A 167 18.55 -6.50 -15.52
C ASP A 167 18.93 -6.13 -14.06
N PRO A 168 20.23 -6.10 -13.70
CA PRO A 168 20.67 -5.76 -12.35
C PRO A 168 20.22 -4.37 -11.88
N ALA A 169 20.17 -3.38 -12.77
CA ALA A 169 19.77 -2.02 -12.42
C ALA A 169 18.30 -1.99 -12.01
N LEU A 170 17.45 -2.67 -12.78
CA LEU A 170 16.03 -2.73 -12.47
C LEU A 170 15.74 -3.60 -11.25
N ARG A 171 16.47 -4.71 -11.04
CA ARG A 171 16.37 -5.52 -9.81
C ARG A 171 16.66 -4.72 -8.56
N LEU A 172 17.61 -3.77 -8.63
CA LEU A 172 17.91 -2.88 -7.50
C LEU A 172 16.71 -1.98 -7.19
N LEU A 173 16.06 -1.42 -8.22
CA LEU A 173 14.85 -0.61 -8.10
C LEU A 173 13.63 -1.43 -7.65
N MET A 174 13.61 -2.74 -7.81
CA MET A 174 12.49 -3.58 -7.35
C MET A 174 12.49 -3.83 -5.85
N ARG A 175 13.61 -3.57 -5.18
CA ARG A 175 13.71 -3.71 -3.72
C ARG A 175 13.25 -2.41 -3.07
N PRO A 176 12.38 -2.48 -2.04
CA PRO A 176 12.17 -1.35 -1.14
C PRO A 176 13.48 -0.72 -0.72
N ALA A 177 13.59 0.61 -0.75
CA ALA A 177 14.74 1.28 -0.16
C ALA A 177 14.90 0.81 1.30
N PRO A 178 16.13 0.48 1.74
CA PRO A 178 16.37 0.11 3.13
C PRO A 178 15.90 1.26 4.01
N ARG A 179 15.01 0.95 4.96
CA ARG A 179 14.54 1.94 5.92
C ARG A 179 15.60 2.10 7.00
N PRO A 180 15.90 3.34 7.44
CA PRO A 180 16.79 3.53 8.57
C PRO A 180 16.20 2.78 9.77
N GLY A 181 16.99 1.85 10.33
CA GLY A 181 16.62 1.12 11.52
C GLY A 181 16.29 2.08 12.66
N ARG A 182 15.21 1.80 13.38
CA ARG A 182 14.94 2.41 14.67
C ARG A 182 15.76 1.72 15.75
#